data_AF-A0A8K1Y958-F1
#
_entry.id   AF-A0A8K1Y958-F1
#
_cell.length_a   1.000
_cell.length_b   1.000
_cell.length_c   1.000
_cell.angle_alpha   90.00
_cell.angle_beta   90.00
_cell.angle_gamma   90.00
#
_symmetry.space_group_name_H-M   'P 1'
#
loop_
_entity.id
_entity.type
_entity.pdbx_description
1 polymer ?
#
loop_
_entity_poly.entity_id
_entity_poly.type
_entity_poly.pdbx_seq_one_letter_code
_entity_poly.pdbx_strand_id
1 'polypeptide(L)'
;MIMTTTDIMAGPVICSNPSIISTTGIIEAPAKPRDYYLQLYERISQGLNLDSIKQEFKGRFLEYHDERLRLVVRGYVLQAIFYHLTGIPFCESRKCILHNAHWQEDLLHAQIEMGKLCEQHQNVLDNL
;
A
#
# COMPACT_ATOMS: atom_id res chain seq x y z
N MET A 1 -10.80 -21.75 -2.85
CA MET A 1 -9.38 -21.48 -2.59
C MET A 1 -9.16 -21.66 -1.11
N ILE A 2 -8.47 -22.72 -0.71
CA ILE A 2 -8.28 -23.06 0.71
C ILE A 2 -7.10 -22.22 1.19
N MET A 3 -7.36 -21.17 1.97
CA MET A 3 -6.31 -20.41 2.65
C MET A 3 -5.67 -21.33 3.69
N THR A 4 -4.41 -21.69 3.47
CA THR A 4 -3.64 -22.52 4.39
C THR A 4 -2.90 -21.62 5.39
N THR A 5 -2.50 -22.17 6.54
CA THR A 5 -1.82 -21.42 7.62
C THR A 5 -0.47 -20.83 7.22
N THR A 6 0.00 -21.05 6.00
CA THR A 6 1.22 -20.46 5.43
C THR A 6 0.97 -19.19 4.61
N ASP A 7 -0.29 -18.85 4.28
CA ASP A 7 -0.60 -17.68 3.45
C ASP A 7 -0.52 -16.39 4.28
N ILE A 8 0.44 -15.51 3.97
CA ILE A 8 0.53 -14.19 4.63
C ILE A 8 -0.43 -13.22 3.93
N MET A 9 -1.38 -12.70 4.71
CA MET A 9 -2.41 -11.75 4.29
C MET A 9 -2.05 -10.35 4.75
N ALA A 10 -1.85 -9.43 3.82
CA ALA A 10 -2.01 -8.00 4.08
C ALA A 10 -3.04 -7.52 3.06
N GLY A 11 -4.17 -6.95 3.48
CA GLY A 11 -5.38 -6.72 2.64
C GLY A 11 -5.21 -6.61 1.10
N PRO A 12 -4.23 -5.84 0.58
CA PRO A 12 -3.93 -5.75 -0.85
C PRO A 12 -3.34 -6.99 -1.55
N VAL A 13 -2.65 -7.89 -0.84
CA VAL A 13 -1.91 -9.03 -1.39
C VAL A 13 -2.03 -10.29 -0.53
N ILE A 14 -2.16 -11.43 -1.20
CA ILE A 14 -2.04 -12.77 -0.64
C ILE A 14 -0.80 -13.42 -1.25
N CYS A 15 0.27 -13.52 -0.46
CA CYS A 15 1.50 -14.15 -0.89
C CYS A 15 1.36 -15.68 -0.79
N SER A 16 0.78 -16.30 -1.81
CA SER A 16 0.60 -17.76 -1.96
C SER A 16 1.10 -18.22 -3.34
N ASN A 17 0.92 -19.49 -3.70
CA ASN A 17 1.24 -20.01 -5.03
C ASN A 17 -0.01 -20.60 -5.70
N PRO A 18 -0.71 -19.85 -6.58
CA PRO A 18 -0.35 -18.54 -7.14
C PRO A 18 -0.65 -17.36 -6.22
N SER A 19 0.12 -16.26 -6.32
CA SER A 19 -0.13 -15.04 -5.53
C SER A 19 -1.30 -14.23 -6.09
N ILE A 20 -2.06 -13.58 -5.20
CA ILE A 20 -3.24 -12.77 -5.56
C ILE A 20 -3.02 -11.33 -5.10
N ILE A 21 -3.24 -10.38 -6.01
CA ILE A 21 -3.15 -8.95 -5.74
C ILE A 21 -4.52 -8.33 -6.02
N SER A 22 -5.10 -7.66 -5.01
CA SER A 22 -6.41 -7.03 -5.09
C SER A 22 -6.25 -5.52 -5.31
N THR A 23 -6.64 -5.03 -6.48
CA THR A 23 -6.64 -3.59 -6.80
C THR A 23 -7.58 -2.79 -5.89
N THR A 24 -8.71 -3.37 -5.50
CA THR A 24 -9.61 -2.77 -4.52
C THR A 24 -9.01 -2.78 -3.12
N GLY A 25 -8.30 -3.86 -2.76
CA GLY A 25 -7.56 -3.97 -1.50
C GLY A 25 -6.48 -2.89 -1.37
N ILE A 26 -5.75 -2.60 -2.46
CA ILE A 26 -4.75 -1.52 -2.51
C ILE A 26 -5.36 -0.15 -2.15
N ILE A 27 -6.60 0.11 -2.60
CA ILE A 27 -7.28 1.39 -2.40
C ILE A 27 -7.93 1.46 -1.01
N GLU A 28 -8.68 0.43 -0.62
CA GLU A 28 -9.57 0.51 0.54
C GLU A 28 -8.93 0.03 1.85
N ALA A 29 -7.93 -0.85 1.79
CA ALA A 29 -7.35 -1.44 3.00
C ALA A 29 -6.44 -0.47 3.79
N PRO A 30 -5.53 0.30 3.18
CA PRO A 30 -4.73 1.28 3.91
C PRO A 30 -5.57 2.51 4.27
N ALA A 31 -5.36 3.04 5.47
CA ALA A 31 -6.09 4.21 5.96
C ALA A 31 -5.73 5.47 5.14
N LYS A 32 -6.72 6.33 4.90
CA LYS A 32 -6.52 7.65 4.26
C LYS A 32 -5.61 8.54 5.11
N PRO A 33 -4.97 9.59 4.56
CA PRO A 33 -4.19 10.57 5.31
C PRO A 33 -4.77 10.91 6.69
N ARG A 34 -3.93 11.00 7.73
CA ARG A 34 -4.41 11.31 9.09
C ARG A 34 -5.17 12.64 9.13
N ASP A 35 -4.67 13.64 8.40
CA ASP A 35 -5.27 14.97 8.30
C ASP A 35 -6.69 14.94 7.70
N TYR A 36 -6.98 13.98 6.81
CA TYR A 36 -8.32 13.81 6.25
C TYR A 36 -9.33 13.53 7.36
N TYR A 37 -8.99 12.63 8.29
CA TYR A 37 -9.85 12.31 9.41
C TYR A 37 -9.97 13.47 10.41
N LEU A 38 -8.87 14.18 10.69
CA LEU A 38 -8.90 15.34 11.58
C LEU A 38 -9.86 16.41 11.07
N GLN A 39 -9.76 16.78 9.79
CA GLN A 39 -10.65 17.77 9.19
C GLN A 39 -12.08 17.26 9.06
N LEU A 40 -12.27 15.97 8.80
CA LEU A 40 -13.60 15.35 8.78
C LEU A 40 -14.29 15.49 10.13
N TYR A 41 -13.61 15.16 11.23
CA TYR A 41 -14.20 15.29 12.56
C TYR A 41 -14.46 16.74 12.94
N GLU A 42 -13.58 17.67 12.58
CA GLU A 42 -13.77 19.10 12.81
C GLU A 42 -15.07 19.60 12.13
N ARG A 43 -15.25 19.30 10.83
CA ARG A 43 -16.46 19.72 10.10
C ARG A 43 -17.74 19.06 10.61
N ILE A 44 -17.67 17.79 10.99
CA ILE A 44 -18.80 17.10 11.64
C ILE A 44 -19.20 17.84 12.91
N SER A 45 -18.24 18.22 13.76
CA SER A 45 -18.53 18.94 15.00
C SER A 45 -19.11 20.34 14.80
N GLN A 46 -18.77 20.98 13.68
CA GLN A 46 -19.28 22.30 13.29
C GLN A 46 -20.58 22.23 12.45
N GLY A 47 -21.07 21.03 12.13
CA GLY A 47 -22.26 20.85 11.28
C GLY A 47 -22.07 21.33 9.83
N LEU A 48 -20.83 21.37 9.35
CA LEU A 48 -20.49 21.83 8.00
C LEU A 48 -20.66 20.73 6.95
N ASN A 49 -20.80 21.12 5.69
CA ASN A 49 -20.86 20.18 4.56
C ASN A 49 -19.53 19.40 4.43
N LEU A 50 -19.63 18.09 4.21
CA LEU A 50 -18.49 17.16 4.16
C LEU A 50 -18.00 16.87 2.73
N ASP A 51 -18.79 17.23 1.71
CA ASP A 51 -18.53 16.90 0.30
C ASP A 51 -17.27 17.60 -0.22
N SER A 52 -16.96 18.79 0.31
CA SER A 52 -15.77 19.55 -0.05
C SER A 52 -14.46 18.92 0.46
N ILE A 53 -14.48 18.14 1.55
CA ILE A 53 -13.27 17.51 2.09
C ILE A 53 -12.65 16.55 1.06
N LYS A 54 -13.49 15.76 0.37
CA LYS A 54 -12.99 14.84 -0.66
C LYS A 54 -12.27 15.59 -1.78
N GLN A 55 -12.74 16.78 -2.16
CA GLN A 55 -12.09 17.60 -3.19
C GLN A 55 -10.77 18.20 -2.71
N GLU A 56 -10.71 18.65 -1.45
CA GLU A 56 -9.49 19.23 -0.86
C GLU A 56 -8.34 18.22 -0.74
N PHE A 57 -8.67 16.95 -0.52
CA PHE A 57 -7.70 15.86 -0.42
C PHE A 57 -7.52 15.08 -1.73
N LYS A 58 -8.13 15.54 -2.82
CA LYS A 58 -8.03 14.87 -4.12
C LYS A 58 -6.57 14.72 -4.54
N GLY A 59 -6.19 13.52 -4.95
CA GLY A 59 -4.82 13.19 -5.32
C GLY A 59 -3.86 12.90 -4.15
N ARG A 60 -4.24 13.13 -2.89
CA ARG A 60 -3.40 12.73 -1.72
C ARG A 60 -3.47 11.24 -1.37
N PHE A 61 -4.48 10.55 -1.88
CA PHE A 61 -4.66 9.11 -1.75
C PHE A 61 -5.16 8.54 -3.10
N LEU A 62 -5.07 7.24 -3.28
CA LEU A 62 -5.56 6.51 -4.46
C LEU A 62 -7.08 6.48 -4.45
N GLU A 63 -7.65 6.71 -5.64
CA GLU A 63 -9.07 6.54 -5.91
C GLU A 63 -9.26 5.44 -6.98
N TYR A 64 -10.51 5.00 -7.17
CA TYR A 64 -10.82 4.11 -8.29
C TYR A 64 -10.44 4.76 -9.62
N HIS A 65 -9.84 3.97 -10.51
CA HIS A 65 -9.33 4.41 -11.81
C HIS A 65 -8.16 5.42 -11.74
N ASP A 66 -7.50 5.56 -10.59
CA ASP A 66 -6.27 6.34 -10.49
C ASP A 66 -5.14 5.68 -11.29
N GLU A 67 -4.53 6.44 -12.20
CA GLU A 67 -3.45 5.96 -13.05
C GLU A 67 -2.21 5.52 -12.26
N ARG A 68 -2.04 6.02 -11.03
CA ARG A 68 -0.95 5.66 -10.12
C ARG A 68 -1.08 4.24 -9.59
N LEU A 69 -2.29 3.65 -9.62
CA LEU A 69 -2.53 2.29 -9.15
C LEU A 69 -1.62 1.27 -9.84
N ARG A 70 -1.31 1.45 -11.13
CA ARG A 70 -0.39 0.57 -11.88
C ARG A 70 1.02 0.54 -11.29
N LEU A 71 1.48 1.64 -10.69
CA LEU A 71 2.80 1.72 -10.06
C LEU A 71 2.80 0.94 -8.75
N VAL A 72 1.74 1.10 -7.96
CA VAL A 72 1.58 0.39 -6.69
C VAL A 72 1.42 -1.12 -6.90
N VAL A 73 0.68 -1.53 -7.93
CA VAL A 73 0.58 -2.96 -8.32
C VAL A 73 1.96 -3.56 -8.62
N ARG A 74 2.88 -2.83 -9.25
CA ARG A 74 4.25 -3.34 -9.51
C ARG A 74 5.01 -3.63 -8.21
N GLY A 75 4.84 -2.80 -7.18
CA GLY A 75 5.46 -3.07 -5.89
C GLY A 75 4.86 -4.26 -5.17
N TYR A 76 3.54 -4.46 -5.23
CA TYR A 76 2.91 -5.67 -4.71
C TYR A 76 3.32 -6.94 -5.47
N VAL A 77 3.55 -6.85 -6.79
CA VAL A 77 4.18 -7.94 -7.56
C VAL A 77 5.58 -8.23 -7.03
N LEU A 78 6.37 -7.19 -6.76
CA LEU A 78 7.71 -7.36 -6.21
C LEU A 78 7.67 -7.97 -4.79
N GLN A 79 6.73 -7.58 -3.94
CA GLN A 79 6.50 -8.19 -2.62
C GLN A 79 6.17 -9.67 -2.73
N ALA A 80 5.31 -10.06 -3.67
CA ALA A 80 5.01 -11.48 -3.91
C ALA A 80 6.27 -12.26 -4.34
N ILE A 81 7.10 -11.70 -5.24
CA ILE A 81 8.37 -12.31 -5.65
C ILE A 81 9.31 -12.45 -4.44
N PHE A 82 9.52 -11.38 -3.67
CA PHE A 82 10.39 -11.40 -2.50
C PHE A 82 9.92 -12.38 -1.43
N TYR A 83 8.62 -12.55 -1.25
CA TYR A 83 8.09 -13.58 -0.38
C TYR A 83 8.51 -14.98 -0.84
N HIS A 84 8.42 -15.29 -2.13
CA HIS A 84 8.86 -16.59 -2.65
C HIS A 84 10.37 -16.79 -2.57
N LEU A 85 11.16 -15.71 -2.62
CA LEU A 85 12.62 -15.77 -2.49
C LEU A 85 13.11 -15.88 -1.04
N THR A 86 12.44 -15.21 -0.11
CA THR A 86 12.98 -14.98 1.26
C THR A 86 12.07 -15.49 2.38
N GLY A 87 10.82 -15.82 2.09
CA GLY A 87 9.78 -16.11 3.08
C GLY A 87 9.25 -14.87 3.81
N ILE A 88 9.79 -13.68 3.53
CA ILE A 88 9.44 -12.42 4.21
C ILE A 88 8.81 -11.46 3.19
N PRO A 89 7.50 -11.13 3.33
CA PRO A 89 6.80 -10.35 2.31
C PRO A 89 6.97 -8.83 2.44
N PHE A 90 7.32 -8.33 3.64
CA PHE A 90 7.32 -6.89 3.91
C PHE A 90 8.60 -6.38 4.56
N CYS A 91 8.88 -5.11 4.28
CA CYS A 91 9.97 -4.35 4.89
C CYS A 91 9.43 -3.33 5.91
N GLU A 92 10.15 -3.10 6.99
CA GLU A 92 9.81 -2.05 7.97
C GLU A 92 10.25 -0.65 7.51
N SER A 93 11.19 -0.55 6.56
CA SER A 93 11.70 0.73 6.09
C SER A 93 10.69 1.44 5.17
N ARG A 94 10.27 2.64 5.56
CA ARG A 94 9.42 3.54 4.75
C ARG A 94 10.03 3.92 3.40
N LYS A 95 11.35 3.76 3.25
CA LYS A 95 12.08 4.08 2.01
C LYS A 95 12.22 2.89 1.07
N CYS A 96 11.71 1.72 1.45
CA CYS A 96 11.72 0.53 0.62
C CYS A 96 10.36 0.39 -0.08
N ILE A 97 10.37 0.04 -1.36
CA ILE A 97 9.17 -0.30 -2.14
C ILE A 97 8.42 -1.51 -1.56
N LEU A 98 9.04 -2.30 -0.67
CA LEU A 98 8.40 -3.41 0.02
C LEU A 98 7.78 -3.01 1.37
N HIS A 99 7.69 -1.71 1.69
CA HIS A 99 7.22 -1.25 2.99
C HIS A 99 5.81 -1.77 3.34
N ASN A 100 5.60 -2.22 4.59
CA ASN A 100 4.28 -2.57 5.12
C ASN A 100 3.47 -1.32 5.48
N ALA A 101 3.02 -0.58 4.47
CA ALA A 101 2.28 0.65 4.69
C ALA A 101 0.84 0.39 5.18
N HIS A 102 0.51 0.95 6.35
CA HIS A 102 -0.86 0.96 6.88
C HIS A 102 -1.66 2.21 6.49
N TRP A 103 -0.95 3.28 6.13
CA TRP A 103 -1.53 4.55 5.66
C TRP A 103 -1.26 4.72 4.17
N GLN A 104 -2.21 5.28 3.43
CA GLN A 104 -2.07 5.55 2.01
C GLN A 104 -0.93 6.54 1.71
N GLU A 105 -0.65 7.48 2.61
CA GLU A 105 0.50 8.40 2.45
C GLU A 105 1.82 7.64 2.49
N ASP A 106 1.98 6.71 3.45
CA ASP A 106 3.17 5.87 3.55
C ASP A 106 3.28 4.90 2.35
N LEU A 107 2.13 4.40 1.86
CA LEU A 107 2.07 3.54 0.68
C LEU A 107 2.57 4.29 -0.55
N LEU A 108 2.02 5.47 -0.82
CA LEU A 108 2.40 6.29 -1.97
C LEU A 108 3.85 6.75 -1.87
N HIS A 109 4.32 7.11 -0.67
CA HIS A 109 5.72 7.47 -0.45
C HIS A 109 6.66 6.30 -0.80
N ALA A 110 6.41 5.11 -0.27
CA ALA A 110 7.25 3.94 -0.52
C ALA A 110 7.19 3.47 -1.98
N GLN A 111 5.98 3.41 -2.56
CA GLN A 111 5.72 2.80 -3.86
C GLN A 111 6.01 3.71 -5.04
N ILE A 112 5.77 5.03 -4.89
CA ILE A 112 5.82 5.99 -6.00
C ILE A 112 6.96 6.98 -5.81
N GLU A 113 7.06 7.64 -4.66
CA GLU A 113 8.08 8.67 -4.44
C GLU A 113 9.48 8.07 -4.30
N MET A 114 9.61 6.99 -3.52
CA MET A 114 10.86 6.26 -3.35
C MET A 114 11.06 5.24 -4.47
N GLY A 115 10.07 4.38 -4.70
CA GLY A 115 10.01 3.47 -5.86
C GLY A 115 11.19 2.51 -5.98
N LYS A 116 11.93 2.24 -4.90
CA LYS A 116 13.18 1.47 -4.91
C LYS A 116 13.29 0.53 -3.72
N LEU A 117 14.10 -0.52 -3.87
CA LEU A 117 14.46 -1.40 -2.76
C LEU A 117 15.41 -0.68 -1.80
N CYS A 118 15.35 -1.01 -0.51
CA CYS A 118 16.43 -0.65 0.42
C CYS A 118 17.65 -1.53 0.15
N GLU A 119 18.82 -1.11 0.67
CA GLU A 119 20.08 -1.84 0.49
C GLU A 119 19.97 -3.32 0.86
N GLN A 120 19.29 -3.64 1.96
CA GLN A 120 19.09 -5.03 2.40
C GLN A 120 18.38 -5.87 1.33
N HIS A 121 17.30 -5.35 0.73
CA HIS A 121 16.55 -6.09 -0.30
C HIS A 121 17.21 -6.03 -1.67
N GLN A 122 17.96 -4.96 -1.98
CA GLN A 122 18.77 -4.91 -3.19
C GLN A 122 19.87 -5.98 -3.15
N ASN A 123 20.53 -6.15 -2.00
CA ASN A 123 21.53 -7.20 -1.81
C ASN A 123 20.96 -8.60 -2.03
N VAL A 124 19.68 -8.85 -1.73
CA VAL A 124 19.06 -10.16 -2.04
C VAL A 124 19.12 -10.42 -3.55
N LEU A 125 18.79 -9.43 -4.38
CA LEU A 125 18.83 -9.56 -5.84
C LEU A 125 20.25 -9.66 -6.39
N ASP A 126 21.18 -8.89 -5.81
CA ASP A 126 22.58 -8.87 -6.27
C ASP A 126 23.31 -10.19 -5.97
N ASN A 127 22.75 -11.04 -5.10
CA ASN A 127 23.30 -12.35 -4.70
C ASN A 127 22.44 -13.55 -5.18
N LEU A 128 21.48 -13.34 -6.09
CA LEU A 128 20.79 -14.43 -6.79
C LEU A 128 21.68 -15.05 -7.87
#